data_AF-A0A0B7AVV6-F1
#
_entry.id   AF-A0A0B7AVV6-F1
#
_cell.length_a   1.000
_cell.length_b   1.000
_cell.length_c   1.000
_cell.angle_alpha   90.00
_cell.angle_beta   90.00
_cell.angle_gamma   90.00
#
_symmetry.space_group_name_H-M   'P 1'
#
loop_
_entity.id
_entity.type
_entity.pdbx_description
1 polymer ?
#
loop_
_entity_poly.entity_id
_entity_poly.type
_entity_poly.pdbx_seq_one_letter_code
_entity_poly.pdbx_strand_id
1 'polypeptide(L)'
;NYVEGTKLARVDIAKDPIKCLSFNKLNWRQICLITDASIILWNVEQCDAKSLILPQKILLPPMKPNESAAVKSEESSDDLLSEKRSKKISKYTIDIPESAVAGLIGEEVEQLNVIKDSTLRVRPISILWMPTGDFFVGCEDGQLFKVDTDHSKIKYIHYPSVQTKGNPTNDNLPTSTDLEENGNNLVPTSSCLKPGALQCLAINLAGVHAAGTDGVIRTLDISEEGIKVREEIVVNYPITALTFSPNYQTLAWGSPNGTIEYCNSGIISSRTILLSVHHGNFVGVGGLPLGTDCAVSIREDGLLQVWKMTDGTFLAEFNIGEPAESLACSRIAQYAVAGTKTGSLCFIDLTTLQKPRLITKLKLFRQPVQHLLFNGDTGNILFVASNVSSVFIVDARATANFSVLGYLSLS
;
A
#
# COMPACT_ATOMS: atom_id res chain seq x y z
N ASN A 1 -21.14 -22.53 7.96
CA ASN A 1 -21.06 -21.99 9.33
C ASN A 1 -19.58 -22.03 9.76
N TYR A 2 -18.80 -20.99 9.45
CA TYR A 2 -17.35 -20.98 9.76
C TYR A 2 -17.04 -20.93 11.26
N VAL A 3 -18.09 -20.75 12.08
CA VAL A 3 -18.04 -20.72 13.55
C VAL A 3 -18.02 -22.13 14.15
N GLU A 4 -18.46 -23.15 13.41
CA GLU A 4 -18.48 -24.57 13.83
C GLU A 4 -17.35 -25.40 13.18
N GLY A 5 -16.44 -24.75 12.45
CA GLY A 5 -15.37 -25.44 11.74
C GLY A 5 -14.35 -26.06 12.68
N THR A 6 -13.99 -27.32 12.45
CA THR A 6 -12.86 -27.96 13.12
C THR A 6 -11.59 -27.17 12.83
N LYS A 7 -10.94 -26.64 13.87
CA LYS A 7 -9.63 -26.01 13.75
C LYS A 7 -8.62 -27.07 13.30
N LEU A 8 -8.25 -27.04 12.02
CA LEU A 8 -7.35 -28.05 11.43
C LEU A 8 -5.90 -27.89 11.90
N ALA A 9 -5.42 -26.65 12.02
CA ALA A 9 -4.08 -26.34 12.51
C ALA A 9 -4.02 -24.90 13.03
N ARG A 10 -3.08 -24.62 13.93
CA ARG A 10 -2.59 -23.27 14.25
C ARG A 10 -1.08 -23.35 14.26
N VAL A 11 -0.46 -22.46 13.50
CA VAL A 11 0.97 -22.24 13.54
C VAL A 11 1.15 -20.85 14.11
N ASP A 12 1.86 -20.74 15.23
CA ASP A 12 2.22 -19.43 15.77
C ASP A 12 3.32 -18.86 14.88
N ILE A 13 2.92 -17.87 14.08
CA ILE A 13 3.84 -17.08 13.26
C ILE A 13 4.54 -16.10 14.21
N ALA A 14 5.84 -15.89 14.01
CA ALA A 14 6.73 -15.09 14.85
C ALA A 14 6.15 -13.73 15.29
N LYS A 15 6.73 -13.11 16.33
CA LYS A 15 6.29 -11.82 16.91
C LYS A 15 6.25 -10.64 15.92
N ASP A 16 6.91 -10.78 14.76
CA ASP A 16 7.03 -9.70 13.78
C ASP A 16 5.71 -9.42 13.07
N PRO A 17 5.38 -8.14 12.79
CA PRO A 17 4.18 -7.80 12.06
C PRO A 17 4.21 -8.40 10.65
N ILE A 18 3.09 -9.00 10.26
CA ILE A 18 2.89 -9.58 8.92
C ILE A 18 2.67 -8.43 7.93
N LYS A 19 3.46 -8.38 6.87
CA LYS A 19 3.32 -7.38 5.78
C LYS A 19 2.50 -7.92 4.62
N CYS A 20 2.71 -9.18 4.26
CA CYS A 20 2.05 -9.77 3.11
C CYS A 20 1.81 -11.27 3.33
N LEU A 21 0.68 -11.76 2.80
CA LEU A 21 0.36 -13.18 2.67
C LEU A 21 -0.07 -13.40 1.21
N SER A 22 0.58 -14.35 0.53
CA SER A 22 0.29 -14.66 -0.87
C SER A 22 0.28 -16.16 -1.11
N PHE A 23 -0.66 -16.62 -1.93
CA PHE A 23 -0.74 -17.98 -2.43
C PHE A 23 -0.15 -18.05 -3.84
N ASN A 24 0.53 -19.14 -4.16
CA ASN A 24 0.81 -19.46 -5.56
C ASN A 24 -0.51 -19.83 -6.26
N LYS A 25 -0.88 -19.04 -7.27
CA LYS A 25 -2.15 -19.21 -8.00
C LYS A 25 -2.22 -20.52 -8.78
N LEU A 26 -1.09 -21.07 -9.22
CA LEU A 26 -1.05 -22.34 -9.96
C LEU A 26 -0.87 -23.54 -9.04
N ASN A 27 -0.25 -23.34 -7.89
CA ASN A 27 -0.04 -24.37 -6.89
C ASN A 27 -0.45 -23.85 -5.50
N TRP A 28 -1.73 -23.94 -5.17
CA TRP A 28 -2.29 -23.45 -3.90
C TRP A 28 -1.63 -24.05 -2.65
N ARG A 29 -0.87 -25.15 -2.80
CA ARG A 29 -0.10 -25.78 -1.72
C ARG A 29 1.11 -24.96 -1.31
N GLN A 30 1.51 -23.96 -2.09
CA GLN A 30 2.59 -23.04 -1.73
C GLN A 30 2.00 -21.72 -1.22
N ILE A 31 2.38 -21.37 -0.01
CA ILE A 31 1.95 -20.15 0.68
C ILE A 31 3.21 -19.41 1.10
N CYS A 32 3.25 -18.11 0.83
CA CYS A 32 4.32 -17.23 1.23
C CYS A 32 3.78 -16.17 2.18
N LEU A 33 4.46 -15.99 3.32
CA LEU A 33 4.23 -14.88 4.23
C LEU A 33 5.50 -14.08 4.40
N ILE A 34 5.37 -12.77 4.32
CA ILE A 34 6.48 -11.85 4.46
C ILE A 34 6.27 -11.01 5.72
N THR A 35 7.30 -10.97 6.57
CA THR A 35 7.43 -10.07 7.72
C THR A 35 8.48 -9.00 7.43
N ASP A 36 8.75 -8.12 8.39
CA ASP A 36 9.82 -7.11 8.26
C ASP A 36 11.24 -7.70 8.20
N ALA A 37 11.44 -8.93 8.64
CA ALA A 37 12.77 -9.56 8.72
C ALA A 37 12.91 -10.82 7.86
N SER A 38 11.80 -11.50 7.53
CA SER A 38 11.87 -12.82 6.92
C SER A 38 10.69 -13.13 6.00
N ILE A 39 10.93 -14.08 5.10
CA ILE A 39 9.95 -14.77 4.29
C ILE A 39 9.75 -16.16 4.90
N ILE A 40 8.51 -16.55 5.14
CA ILE A 40 8.14 -17.89 5.58
C ILE A 40 7.40 -18.54 4.43
N LEU A 41 7.99 -19.59 3.87
CA LEU A 41 7.38 -20.44 2.86
C LEU A 41 6.75 -21.64 3.54
N TRP A 42 5.51 -21.92 3.21
CA TRP A 42 4.85 -23.16 3.58
C TRP A 42 4.53 -23.97 2.35
N ASN A 43 4.92 -25.23 2.39
CA ASN A 43 4.48 -26.24 1.46
C ASN A 43 3.47 -27.14 2.16
N VAL A 44 2.26 -27.21 1.61
CA VAL A 44 1.19 -28.09 2.07
C VAL A 44 1.38 -29.45 1.41
N GLU A 45 2.03 -30.34 2.14
CA GLU A 45 2.16 -31.74 1.77
C GLU A 45 0.88 -32.49 2.17
N GLN A 46 0.43 -33.41 1.32
CA GLN A 46 -0.74 -34.24 1.63
C GLN A 46 -0.46 -35.68 1.21
N CYS A 47 -0.72 -36.60 2.14
CA CYS A 47 -0.74 -38.03 1.90
C CYS A 47 -2.08 -38.57 2.40
N ASP A 48 -2.94 -39.02 1.48
CA ASP A 48 -4.35 -39.38 1.71
C ASP A 48 -5.11 -38.30 2.52
N ALA A 49 -5.54 -38.65 3.73
CA ALA A 49 -6.28 -37.78 4.64
C ALA A 49 -5.39 -36.96 5.60
N LYS A 50 -4.05 -37.12 5.53
CA LYS A 50 -3.11 -36.39 6.38
C LYS A 50 -2.47 -35.26 5.59
N SER A 51 -2.58 -34.05 6.11
CA SER A 51 -1.89 -32.87 5.59
C SER A 51 -0.81 -32.44 6.57
N LEU A 52 0.38 -32.13 6.05
CA LEU A 52 1.49 -31.59 6.79
C LEU A 52 1.84 -30.21 6.20
N ILE A 53 2.12 -29.26 7.08
CA ILE A 53 2.55 -27.91 6.69
C ILE A 53 3.86 -27.65 7.42
N LEU A 54 4.97 -27.61 6.69
CA LEU A 54 6.28 -27.30 7.25
C LEU A 54 6.68 -25.87 6.84
N PRO A 55 6.92 -24.95 7.80
CA PRO A 55 7.48 -23.64 7.50
C PRO A 55 8.96 -23.74 7.16
N GLN A 56 9.36 -23.00 6.13
CA GLN A 56 10.75 -22.72 5.82
C GLN A 56 10.98 -21.22 5.91
N LYS A 57 11.81 -20.81 6.87
CA LYS A 57 12.13 -19.39 7.12
C LYS A 57 13.37 -19.00 6.32
N ILE A 58 13.25 -17.94 5.54
CA ILE A 58 14.32 -17.31 4.76
C ILE A 58 14.46 -15.87 5.26
N LEU A 59 15.67 -15.44 5.65
CA LEU A 59 15.90 -14.05 6.05
C LEU A 59 15.88 -13.13 4.83
N LEU A 60 15.23 -11.97 4.95
CA LEU A 60 15.23 -10.97 3.88
C LEU A 60 16.64 -10.46 3.62
N PRO A 61 17.09 -10.25 2.39
CA PRO A 61 18.47 -9.88 2.13
C PRO A 61 18.81 -8.46 2.64
N PRO A 62 20.10 -8.14 2.90
CA PRO A 62 20.55 -6.79 3.24
C PRO A 62 20.22 -5.79 2.13
N MET A 63 19.96 -4.52 2.43
CA MET A 63 19.62 -3.50 1.43
C MET A 63 20.61 -3.42 0.27
N LYS A 64 21.90 -3.69 0.53
CA LYS A 64 22.93 -3.85 -0.50
C LYS A 64 23.48 -5.28 -0.48
N PRO A 65 23.71 -5.91 -1.65
CA PRO A 65 24.17 -7.31 -1.73
C PRO A 65 25.47 -7.62 -0.95
N ASN A 66 26.32 -6.61 -0.72
CA ASN A 66 27.66 -6.79 -0.13
C ASN A 66 27.76 -6.37 1.36
N GLU A 67 26.70 -5.79 1.97
CA GLU A 67 26.78 -5.29 3.35
C GLU A 67 26.76 -6.42 4.39
N SER A 68 26.18 -7.59 4.10
CA SER A 68 26.19 -8.73 5.02
C SER A 68 27.57 -9.41 5.14
N ALA A 69 28.49 -9.16 4.21
CA ALA A 69 29.85 -9.70 4.25
C ALA A 69 30.81 -8.79 5.04
N ALA A 70 30.55 -7.48 5.09
CA ALA A 70 31.44 -6.49 5.70
C ALA A 70 31.40 -6.48 7.24
N VAL A 71 30.29 -6.92 7.85
CA VAL A 71 30.16 -6.94 9.34
C VAL A 71 30.83 -8.18 9.97
N LYS A 72 31.32 -9.15 9.16
CA LYS A 72 32.12 -10.28 9.66
C LYS A 72 33.64 -10.03 9.61
N SER A 73 34.08 -8.85 9.18
CA SER A 73 35.50 -8.51 9.03
C SER A 73 35.96 -7.38 9.96
N GLU A 74 35.40 -7.28 11.16
CA GLU A 74 35.89 -6.40 12.22
C GLU A 74 36.05 -7.14 13.56
N GLU A 75 36.65 -8.34 13.51
CA GLU A 75 37.38 -8.92 14.66
C GLU A 75 38.72 -9.49 14.15
N SER A 76 39.54 -8.61 13.59
CA SER A 76 40.99 -8.80 13.51
C SER A 76 41.72 -7.58 14.05
N SER A 77 41.16 -6.93 15.06
CA SER A 77 41.83 -5.90 15.85
C SER A 77 42.55 -6.55 17.04
N ASP A 78 43.53 -7.39 16.75
CA ASP A 78 44.50 -7.87 17.74
C ASP A 78 45.97 -7.75 17.23
N ASP A 79 46.17 -6.95 16.17
CA ASP A 79 47.50 -6.76 15.55
C ASP A 79 48.27 -5.54 16.08
N LEU A 80 47.84 -4.96 17.20
CA LEU A 80 48.58 -3.90 17.88
C LEU A 80 48.58 -4.15 19.39
N LEU A 81 49.45 -5.07 19.82
CA LEU A 81 50.23 -5.09 21.08
C LEU A 81 50.52 -6.53 21.54
N SER A 82 51.36 -7.27 20.82
CA SER A 82 52.27 -8.24 21.46
C SER A 82 53.47 -8.56 20.58
N GLU A 83 54.50 -7.72 20.69
CA GLU A 83 55.85 -8.17 20.37
C GLU A 83 56.18 -9.42 21.22
N LYS A 84 56.69 -10.45 20.53
CA LYS A 84 57.40 -11.62 21.07
C LYS A 84 56.56 -12.66 21.83
N ARG A 85 56.00 -13.62 21.08
CA ARG A 85 56.33 -15.05 21.24
C ARG A 85 55.74 -15.91 20.12
N SER A 86 56.62 -16.46 19.29
CA SER A 86 56.34 -17.60 18.42
C SER A 86 55.75 -18.76 19.23
N LYS A 87 54.50 -19.15 18.93
CA LYS A 87 54.04 -20.53 19.03
C LYS A 87 53.17 -20.83 17.81
N LYS A 88 53.63 -21.78 16.99
CA LYS A 88 52.85 -22.42 15.92
C LYS A 88 51.46 -22.79 16.44
N ILE A 89 50.43 -22.11 15.94
CA ILE A 89 49.04 -22.52 16.13
C ILE A 89 48.82 -23.75 15.24
N SER A 90 48.35 -24.85 15.83
CA SER A 90 48.06 -26.10 15.14
C SER A 90 46.98 -25.90 14.08
N LYS A 91 47.10 -26.60 12.95
CA LYS A 91 46.26 -26.57 11.74
C LYS A 91 44.77 -26.95 11.93
N TYR A 92 44.33 -27.12 13.17
CA TYR A 92 42.99 -27.52 13.57
C TYR A 92 42.50 -26.62 14.70
N THR A 93 42.26 -25.36 14.38
CA THR A 93 41.44 -24.50 15.23
C THR A 93 39.99 -24.91 14.99
N ILE A 94 39.30 -25.34 16.05
CA ILE A 94 37.85 -25.57 16.03
C ILE A 94 37.23 -24.25 16.42
N ASP A 95 36.60 -23.57 15.47
CA ASP A 95 35.80 -22.38 15.77
C ASP A 95 34.52 -22.83 16.48
N ILE A 96 34.48 -22.59 17.79
CA ILE A 96 33.29 -22.85 18.61
C ILE A 96 32.37 -21.64 18.44
N PRO A 97 31.13 -21.81 17.94
CA PRO A 97 30.21 -20.69 17.79
C PRO A 97 29.90 -20.08 19.17
N GLU A 98 29.74 -18.76 19.23
CA GLU A 98 29.51 -18.05 20.50
C GLU A 98 28.26 -18.54 21.24
N SER A 99 27.24 -19.01 20.51
CA SER A 99 26.06 -19.65 21.10
C SER A 99 26.42 -20.91 21.90
N ALA A 100 27.37 -21.71 21.40
CA ALA A 100 27.88 -22.88 22.12
C ALA A 100 28.77 -22.48 23.31
N VAL A 101 29.55 -21.39 23.20
CA VAL A 101 30.31 -20.83 24.33
C VAL A 101 29.38 -20.32 25.44
N ALA A 102 28.28 -19.68 25.06
CA ALA A 102 27.26 -19.17 25.96
C ALA A 102 26.29 -20.24 26.49
N GLY A 103 26.43 -21.50 26.04
CA GLY A 103 25.58 -22.62 26.46
C GLY A 103 24.13 -22.54 25.98
N LEU A 104 23.86 -21.74 24.94
CA LEU A 104 22.51 -21.52 24.41
C LEU A 104 22.10 -22.66 23.47
N ILE A 105 20.82 -23.04 23.53
CA ILE A 105 20.23 -24.07 22.66
C ILE A 105 18.86 -23.64 22.11
N GLY A 106 18.53 -24.10 20.90
CA GLY A 106 17.22 -23.86 20.29
C GLY A 106 16.89 -22.36 20.13
N GLU A 107 15.71 -21.95 20.63
CA GLU A 107 15.20 -20.58 20.51
C GLU A 107 16.13 -19.52 21.08
N GLU A 108 16.92 -19.84 22.11
CA GLU A 108 17.86 -18.90 22.73
C GLU A 108 19.01 -18.52 21.78
N VAL A 109 19.43 -19.46 20.93
CA VAL A 109 20.41 -19.21 19.87
C VAL A 109 19.83 -18.30 18.80
N GLU A 110 18.56 -18.50 18.43
CA GLU A 110 17.87 -17.64 17.47
C GLU A 110 17.71 -16.21 18.02
N GLN A 111 17.37 -16.07 19.30
CA GLN A 111 17.28 -14.77 19.96
C GLN A 111 18.62 -14.05 20.01
N LEU A 112 19.72 -14.75 20.34
CA LEU A 112 21.05 -14.16 20.30
C LEU A 112 21.42 -13.68 18.89
N ASN A 113 21.10 -14.46 17.86
CA ASN A 113 21.33 -14.09 16.47
C ASN A 113 20.52 -12.86 16.06
N VAL A 114 19.26 -12.75 16.50
CA VAL A 114 18.42 -11.57 16.25
C VAL A 114 18.98 -10.33 16.95
N ILE A 115 19.45 -10.45 18.19
CA ILE A 115 20.05 -9.32 18.94
C ILE A 115 21.34 -8.83 18.28
N LYS A 116 22.15 -9.77 17.75
CA LYS A 116 23.41 -9.44 17.07
C LYS A 116 23.22 -8.96 15.64
N ASP A 117 22.06 -9.18 15.04
CA ASP A 117 21.78 -8.80 13.66
C ASP A 117 21.46 -7.29 13.56
N SER A 118 22.48 -6.50 13.26
CA SER A 118 22.36 -5.07 12.95
C SER A 118 22.12 -4.79 11.46
N THR A 119 21.90 -5.84 10.64
CA THR A 119 21.79 -5.71 9.19
C THR A 119 20.52 -4.96 8.80
N LEU A 120 20.67 -3.85 8.07
CA LEU A 120 19.53 -3.17 7.47
C LEU A 120 19.03 -3.98 6.25
N ARG A 121 17.84 -4.57 6.36
CA ARG A 121 17.25 -5.44 5.34
C ARG A 121 16.32 -4.68 4.41
N VAL A 122 16.10 -5.22 3.22
CA VAL A 122 15.13 -4.70 2.25
C VAL A 122 13.71 -4.69 2.82
N ARG A 123 12.85 -3.82 2.28
CA ARG A 123 11.43 -3.70 2.67
C ARG A 123 10.50 -4.15 1.55
N PRO A 124 10.03 -5.40 1.56
CA PRO A 124 9.11 -5.93 0.57
C PRO A 124 7.76 -5.21 0.54
N ILE A 125 7.25 -4.94 -0.65
CA ILE A 125 5.94 -4.30 -0.87
C ILE A 125 5.07 -5.05 -1.88
N SER A 126 5.65 -5.88 -2.75
CA SER A 126 4.91 -6.65 -3.75
C SER A 126 5.50 -8.04 -3.97
N ILE A 127 4.64 -8.99 -4.33
CA ILE A 127 5.01 -10.38 -4.63
C ILE A 127 4.39 -10.77 -5.98
N LEU A 128 5.16 -11.48 -6.80
CA LEU A 128 4.69 -12.03 -8.07
C LEU A 128 5.13 -13.49 -8.24
N TRP A 129 4.17 -14.41 -8.17
CA TRP A 129 4.41 -15.83 -8.43
C TRP A 129 4.60 -16.11 -9.92
N MET A 130 5.64 -16.86 -10.23
CA MET A 130 5.94 -17.35 -11.56
C MET A 130 5.27 -18.70 -11.80
N PRO A 131 4.97 -19.06 -13.07
CA PRO A 131 4.45 -20.38 -13.39
C PRO A 131 5.37 -21.54 -12.97
N THR A 132 6.66 -21.27 -12.79
CA THR A 132 7.67 -22.25 -12.35
C THR A 132 7.61 -22.59 -10.87
N GLY A 133 6.88 -21.84 -10.04
CA GLY A 133 6.84 -22.01 -8.58
C GLY A 133 7.62 -20.95 -7.82
N ASP A 134 8.72 -20.45 -8.38
CA ASP A 134 9.47 -19.32 -7.84
C ASP A 134 8.65 -18.02 -7.87
N PHE A 135 9.09 -17.01 -7.13
CA PHE A 135 8.43 -15.69 -7.15
C PHE A 135 9.42 -14.53 -7.06
N PHE A 136 9.01 -13.39 -7.59
CA PHE A 136 9.72 -12.12 -7.45
C PHE A 136 9.14 -11.32 -6.28
N VAL A 137 10.00 -10.55 -5.63
CA VAL A 137 9.64 -9.62 -4.56
C VAL A 137 10.18 -8.24 -4.89
N GLY A 138 9.26 -7.28 -5.00
CA GLY A 138 9.58 -5.87 -5.19
C GLY A 138 9.64 -5.14 -3.84
N CYS A 139 10.60 -4.22 -3.70
CA CYS A 139 10.86 -3.50 -2.45
C CYS A 139 10.62 -1.99 -2.58
N GLU A 140 10.36 -1.34 -1.44
CA GLU A 140 10.12 0.11 -1.31
C GLU A 140 11.20 0.95 -1.99
N ASP A 141 12.47 0.59 -1.77
CA ASP A 141 13.60 1.35 -2.29
C ASP A 141 14.01 0.95 -3.71
N GLY A 142 13.21 0.15 -4.43
CA GLY A 142 13.45 -0.20 -5.85
C GLY A 142 14.29 -1.46 -6.09
N GLN A 143 14.60 -2.23 -5.04
CA GLN A 143 15.21 -3.56 -5.20
C GLN A 143 14.19 -4.58 -5.70
N LEU A 144 14.63 -5.44 -6.60
CA LEU A 144 13.89 -6.62 -7.05
C LEU A 144 14.77 -7.85 -6.84
N PHE A 145 14.22 -8.85 -6.15
CA PHE A 145 14.90 -10.14 -5.99
C PHE A 145 13.96 -11.30 -6.30
N LYS A 146 14.56 -12.42 -6.69
CA LYS A 146 13.88 -13.70 -6.92
C LYS A 146 14.09 -14.61 -5.72
N VAL A 147 13.03 -15.28 -5.30
CA VAL A 147 13.07 -16.35 -4.31
C VAL A 147 12.88 -17.67 -5.04
N ASP A 148 13.89 -18.53 -4.95
CA ASP A 148 13.82 -19.93 -5.38
C ASP A 148 13.12 -20.73 -4.28
N THR A 149 11.96 -21.31 -4.59
CA THR A 149 11.17 -22.04 -3.58
C THR A 149 11.74 -23.41 -3.25
N ASP A 150 12.45 -24.03 -4.19
CA ASP A 150 12.96 -25.41 -4.04
C ASP A 150 14.23 -25.42 -3.20
N HIS A 151 15.10 -24.44 -3.41
CA HIS A 151 16.36 -24.31 -2.65
C HIS A 151 16.28 -23.31 -1.50
N SER A 152 15.17 -22.55 -1.40
CA SER A 152 15.00 -21.47 -0.43
C SER A 152 16.15 -20.46 -0.43
N LYS A 153 16.56 -20.08 -1.64
CA LYS A 153 17.62 -19.11 -1.89
C LYS A 153 17.07 -17.84 -2.48
N ILE A 154 17.70 -16.73 -2.11
CA ILE A 154 17.38 -15.40 -2.65
C ILE A 154 18.48 -15.00 -3.62
N LYS A 155 18.07 -14.51 -4.79
CA LYS A 155 18.95 -13.94 -5.81
C LYS A 155 18.52 -12.52 -6.13
N TYR A 156 19.42 -11.56 -5.97
CA TYR A 156 19.20 -10.19 -6.44
C TYR A 156 19.08 -10.16 -7.96
N ILE A 157 18.04 -9.49 -8.45
CA ILE A 157 17.82 -9.24 -9.87
C ILE A 157 18.14 -7.78 -10.20
N HIS A 158 17.77 -6.86 -9.32
CA HIS A 158 18.09 -5.45 -9.42
C HIS A 158 18.24 -4.81 -8.04
N TYR A 159 19.17 -3.88 -7.92
CA TYR A 159 19.27 -2.93 -6.81
C TYR A 159 19.71 -1.57 -7.36
N PRO A 160 19.14 -0.45 -6.90
CA PRO A 160 19.48 0.86 -7.45
C PRO A 160 20.87 1.31 -6.99
N SER A 161 21.63 1.92 -7.91
CA SER A 161 22.87 2.61 -7.58
C SER A 161 22.58 3.95 -6.90
N VAL A 162 23.16 4.19 -5.74
CA VAL A 162 23.06 5.47 -5.05
C VAL A 162 23.96 6.47 -5.77
N GLN A 163 23.40 7.40 -6.54
CA GLN A 163 24.12 8.63 -6.89
C GLN A 163 24.20 9.47 -5.61
N THR A 164 25.30 9.37 -4.88
CA THR A 164 25.68 10.41 -3.93
C THR A 164 25.76 11.71 -4.73
N LYS A 165 24.96 12.71 -4.35
CA LYS A 165 25.14 14.08 -4.82
C LYS A 165 26.52 14.55 -4.37
N GLY A 166 27.54 14.30 -5.21
CA GLY A 166 28.84 14.90 -5.07
C GLY A 166 28.72 16.40 -5.27
N ASN A 167 29.30 17.18 -4.36
CA ASN A 167 29.49 18.61 -4.52
C ASN A 167 30.10 18.92 -5.90
N PRO A 168 29.69 20.00 -6.59
CA PRO A 168 30.31 20.37 -7.84
C PRO A 168 31.64 21.06 -7.53
N THR A 169 32.74 20.34 -7.68
CA THR A 169 34.05 20.96 -7.88
C THR A 169 34.62 20.48 -9.19
N ASN A 170 34.84 21.47 -10.06
CA ASN A 170 35.45 21.40 -11.39
C ASN A 170 36.62 20.41 -11.49
N ASP A 171 36.66 19.60 -12.55
CA ASP A 171 37.60 19.80 -13.67
C ASP A 171 37.57 18.64 -14.70
N ASN A 172 37.37 19.03 -15.97
CA ASN A 172 37.98 18.55 -17.22
C ASN A 172 37.92 17.07 -17.70
N LEU A 173 37.22 16.94 -18.86
CA LEU A 173 37.42 16.11 -20.07
C LEU A 173 37.46 14.56 -20.03
N PRO A 174 36.97 13.88 -21.10
CA PRO A 174 36.78 12.45 -21.14
C PRO A 174 38.00 11.70 -21.69
N THR A 175 38.32 10.56 -21.11
CA THR A 175 39.23 9.58 -21.72
C THR A 175 38.64 8.19 -21.57
N SER A 176 38.28 7.61 -22.70
CA SER A 176 38.08 6.18 -22.92
C SER A 176 39.33 5.40 -22.48
N THR A 177 39.15 4.32 -21.75
CA THR A 177 39.70 3.00 -22.09
C THR A 177 39.18 1.98 -21.09
N ASP A 178 38.55 0.94 -21.63
CA ASP A 178 38.26 -0.32 -20.97
C ASP A 178 39.53 -0.91 -20.37
N LEU A 179 39.47 -1.26 -19.08
CA LEU A 179 40.33 -2.29 -18.50
C LEU A 179 39.45 -3.16 -17.58
N GLU A 180 39.10 -4.32 -18.12
CA GLU A 180 38.54 -5.45 -17.39
C GLU A 180 39.58 -5.98 -16.41
N GLU A 181 39.24 -6.08 -15.13
CA GLU A 181 39.88 -7.03 -14.22
C GLU A 181 38.84 -7.82 -13.44
N ASN A 182 39.10 -9.13 -13.42
CA ASN A 182 38.26 -10.22 -12.95
C ASN A 182 37.77 -10.09 -11.50
N GLY A 183 36.47 -10.26 -11.35
CA GLY A 183 35.75 -10.51 -10.09
C GLY A 183 34.25 -10.49 -10.41
N ASN A 184 33.45 -11.36 -9.79
CA ASN A 184 31.99 -11.48 -10.01
C ASN A 184 31.24 -10.16 -9.68
N ASN A 185 31.38 -9.16 -10.54
CA ASN A 185 30.90 -7.81 -10.33
C ASN A 185 29.55 -7.68 -11.03
N LEU A 186 28.50 -7.81 -10.24
CA LEU A 186 27.17 -7.28 -10.56
C LEU A 186 27.33 -5.79 -10.91
N VAL A 187 27.37 -5.47 -12.20
CA VAL A 187 27.43 -4.11 -12.70
C VAL A 187 26.15 -3.38 -12.27
N PRO A 188 26.22 -2.19 -11.66
CA PRO A 188 25.04 -1.39 -11.38
C PRO A 188 24.33 -1.10 -12.72
N THR A 189 23.20 -1.77 -12.93
CA THR A 189 22.39 -1.56 -14.13
C THR A 189 21.75 -0.18 -14.05
N SER A 190 21.68 0.51 -15.18
CA SER A 190 21.03 1.82 -15.32
C SER A 190 19.72 1.87 -14.54
N SER A 191 19.58 2.87 -13.64
CA SER A 191 18.55 2.95 -12.58
C SER A 191 17.12 3.11 -13.14
N CYS A 192 16.57 2.04 -13.72
CA CYS A 192 15.22 2.04 -14.28
C CYS A 192 14.14 1.86 -13.20
N LEU A 193 14.46 1.12 -12.12
CA LEU A 193 13.57 0.92 -10.97
C LEU A 193 14.04 1.78 -9.80
N LYS A 194 13.46 2.97 -9.69
CA LYS A 194 13.68 3.89 -8.56
C LYS A 194 12.81 3.48 -7.36
N PRO A 195 13.07 4.03 -6.16
CA PRO A 195 12.14 3.91 -5.04
C PRO A 195 10.71 4.23 -5.46
N GLY A 196 9.77 3.36 -5.08
CA GLY A 196 8.36 3.47 -5.45
C GLY A 196 7.94 2.86 -6.79
N ALA A 197 8.86 2.34 -7.63
CA ALA A 197 8.53 1.74 -8.92
C ALA A 197 7.90 0.33 -8.83
N LEU A 198 7.96 -0.32 -7.67
CA LEU A 198 7.65 -1.74 -7.49
C LEU A 198 6.44 -1.99 -6.55
N GLN A 199 5.53 -1.02 -6.41
CA GLN A 199 4.33 -1.15 -5.56
C GLN A 199 3.43 -2.31 -5.97
N CYS A 200 3.38 -2.61 -7.27
CA CYS A 200 2.54 -3.65 -7.84
C CYS A 200 3.33 -4.41 -8.92
N LEU A 201 3.09 -5.72 -8.99
CA LEU A 201 3.67 -6.59 -9.98
C LEU A 201 2.59 -7.46 -10.64
N ALA A 202 2.69 -7.67 -11.95
CA ALA A 202 1.84 -8.57 -12.72
C ALA A 202 2.66 -9.30 -13.79
N ILE A 203 2.14 -10.35 -14.39
CA ILE A 203 2.85 -11.10 -15.45
C ILE A 203 1.92 -11.45 -16.60
N ASN A 204 2.45 -11.39 -17.82
CA ASN A 204 1.86 -11.99 -19.01
C ASN A 204 2.96 -12.61 -19.89
N LEU A 205 2.60 -13.09 -21.09
CA LEU A 205 3.55 -13.68 -22.04
C LEU A 205 4.62 -12.70 -22.54
N ALA A 206 4.40 -11.38 -22.41
CA ALA A 206 5.36 -10.36 -22.85
C ALA A 206 6.45 -10.07 -21.80
N GLY A 207 6.23 -10.44 -20.54
CA GLY A 207 7.16 -10.22 -19.43
C GLY A 207 6.49 -9.89 -18.10
N VAL A 208 7.29 -9.39 -17.17
CA VAL A 208 6.82 -8.91 -15.86
C VAL A 208 6.46 -7.43 -15.96
N HIS A 209 5.30 -7.04 -15.45
CA HIS A 209 4.84 -5.66 -15.41
C HIS A 209 5.02 -5.12 -14.00
N ALA A 210 5.69 -3.98 -13.88
CA ALA A 210 5.93 -3.29 -12.62
C ALA A 210 5.33 -1.89 -12.63
N ALA A 211 4.70 -1.50 -11.54
CA ALA A 211 4.14 -0.16 -11.39
C ALA A 211 4.19 0.30 -9.94
N GLY A 212 4.18 1.61 -9.72
CA GLY A 212 3.95 2.13 -8.38
C GLY A 212 3.78 3.63 -8.29
N THR A 213 4.35 4.23 -7.25
CA THR A 213 4.09 5.63 -6.87
C THR A 213 4.66 6.65 -7.85
N ASP A 214 5.60 6.24 -8.69
CA ASP A 214 6.14 7.06 -9.77
C ASP A 214 5.19 7.20 -10.98
N GLY A 215 4.08 6.45 -10.98
CA GLY A 215 3.04 6.54 -11.99
C GLY A 215 3.46 6.08 -13.38
N VAL A 216 4.43 5.15 -13.45
CA VAL A 216 4.89 4.53 -14.69
C VAL A 216 4.69 3.02 -14.60
N ILE A 217 3.98 2.45 -15.57
CA ILE A 217 3.89 0.99 -15.76
C ILE A 217 5.03 0.59 -16.69
N ARG A 218 5.86 -0.36 -16.25
CA ARG A 218 7.01 -0.86 -17.01
C ARG A 218 6.84 -2.32 -17.35
N THR A 219 7.03 -2.66 -18.62
CA THR A 219 7.19 -4.04 -19.06
C THR A 219 8.66 -4.41 -18.96
N LEU A 220 8.98 -5.34 -18.07
CA LEU A 220 10.32 -5.81 -17.75
C LEU A 220 10.56 -7.17 -18.39
N ASP A 221 11.68 -7.27 -19.11
CA ASP A 221 12.30 -8.54 -19.46
C ASP A 221 13.37 -8.85 -18.40
N ILE A 222 13.21 -10.00 -17.74
CA ILE A 222 14.08 -10.42 -16.64
C ILE A 222 14.84 -11.65 -17.10
N SER A 223 16.15 -11.51 -17.26
CA SER A 223 17.06 -12.60 -17.59
C SER A 223 18.10 -12.80 -16.48
N GLU A 224 18.99 -13.78 -16.64
CA GLU A 224 20.11 -13.96 -15.72
C GLU A 224 21.10 -12.79 -15.72
N GLU A 225 21.15 -12.03 -16.82
CA GLU A 225 22.01 -10.87 -17.03
C GLU A 225 21.46 -9.59 -16.36
N GLY A 226 20.22 -9.63 -15.86
CA GLY A 226 19.57 -8.50 -15.18
C GLY A 226 18.21 -8.13 -15.77
N ILE A 227 17.84 -6.86 -15.63
CA ILE A 227 16.54 -6.33 -16.08
C ILE A 227 16.73 -5.44 -17.31
N LYS A 228 15.92 -5.66 -18.34
CA LYS A 228 15.77 -4.77 -19.49
C LYS A 228 14.34 -4.23 -19.52
N VAL A 229 14.18 -2.91 -19.56
CA VAL A 229 12.86 -2.28 -19.73
C VAL A 229 12.52 -2.30 -21.22
N ARG A 230 11.42 -2.97 -21.56
CA ARG A 230 10.94 -3.11 -22.93
C ARG A 230 10.01 -1.96 -23.33
N GLU A 231 9.06 -1.63 -22.45
CA GLU A 231 8.03 -0.63 -22.69
C GLU A 231 7.72 0.13 -21.40
N GLU A 232 7.37 1.42 -21.53
CA GLU A 232 6.93 2.26 -20.42
C GLU A 232 5.61 2.97 -20.78
N ILE A 233 4.65 2.92 -19.86
CA ILE A 233 3.37 3.62 -19.97
C ILE A 233 3.29 4.65 -18.84
N VAL A 234 3.38 5.92 -19.19
CA VAL A 234 3.29 7.03 -18.22
C VAL A 234 1.82 7.35 -17.94
N VAL A 235 1.39 7.09 -16.71
CA VAL A 235 0.02 7.26 -16.21
C VAL A 235 -0.13 8.59 -15.44
N ASN A 236 0.97 9.18 -14.96
CA ASN A 236 1.04 10.47 -14.24
C ASN A 236 0.31 10.51 -12.88
N TYR A 237 -0.02 9.37 -12.29
CA TYR A 237 -0.49 9.26 -10.92
C TYR A 237 -0.02 7.93 -10.29
N PRO A 238 0.12 7.83 -8.95
CA PRO A 238 0.54 6.60 -8.27
C PRO A 238 -0.35 5.41 -8.62
N ILE A 239 0.23 4.22 -8.76
CA ILE A 239 -0.51 2.98 -9.05
C ILE A 239 -0.48 2.09 -7.81
N THR A 240 -1.66 1.63 -7.37
CA THR A 240 -1.83 0.84 -6.13
C THR A 240 -2.28 -0.59 -6.38
N ALA A 241 -2.74 -0.90 -7.60
CA ALA A 241 -3.06 -2.25 -8.03
C ALA A 241 -2.74 -2.41 -9.51
N LEU A 242 -2.29 -3.61 -9.89
CA LEU A 242 -1.97 -3.97 -11.28
C LEU A 242 -2.41 -5.42 -11.51
N THR A 243 -3.19 -5.68 -12.56
CA THR A 243 -3.67 -7.05 -12.84
C THR A 243 -4.00 -7.26 -14.31
N PHE A 244 -3.87 -8.49 -14.77
CA PHE A 244 -4.30 -8.89 -16.10
C PHE A 244 -5.71 -9.51 -16.05
N SER A 245 -6.45 -9.35 -17.13
CA SER A 245 -7.63 -10.16 -17.42
C SER A 245 -7.27 -11.65 -17.48
N PRO A 246 -8.22 -12.58 -17.28
CA PRO A 246 -7.94 -14.03 -17.30
C PRO A 246 -7.30 -14.54 -18.59
N ASN A 247 -7.52 -13.87 -19.71
CA ASN A 247 -6.92 -14.17 -21.01
C ASN A 247 -5.56 -13.46 -21.24
N TYR A 248 -5.04 -12.71 -20.27
CA TYR A 248 -3.78 -11.96 -20.32
C TYR A 248 -3.66 -10.92 -21.45
N GLN A 249 -4.79 -10.53 -22.05
CA GLN A 249 -4.84 -9.56 -23.14
C GLN A 249 -5.11 -8.15 -22.67
N THR A 250 -5.69 -7.96 -21.50
CA THR A 250 -6.06 -6.64 -20.97
C THR A 250 -5.34 -6.41 -19.66
N LEU A 251 -4.58 -5.33 -19.57
CA LEU A 251 -3.93 -4.88 -18.35
C LEU A 251 -4.79 -3.80 -17.70
N ALA A 252 -5.14 -3.99 -16.43
CA ALA A 252 -5.86 -3.01 -15.63
C ALA A 252 -5.00 -2.54 -14.46
N TRP A 253 -5.11 -1.26 -14.13
CA TRP A 253 -4.43 -0.65 -12.98
C TRP A 253 -5.36 0.26 -12.19
N GLY A 254 -5.13 0.31 -10.89
CA GLY A 254 -5.89 1.12 -9.95
C GLY A 254 -5.09 2.34 -9.47
N SER A 255 -5.76 3.48 -9.34
CA SER A 255 -5.25 4.67 -8.67
C SER A 255 -5.58 4.62 -7.16
N PRO A 256 -4.82 5.34 -6.30
CA PRO A 256 -5.21 5.59 -4.91
C PRO A 256 -6.57 6.25 -4.77
N ASN A 257 -7.06 6.87 -5.86
CA ASN A 257 -8.31 7.61 -5.91
C ASN A 257 -9.48 6.78 -6.48
N GLY A 258 -9.33 5.47 -6.66
CA GLY A 258 -10.42 4.56 -7.05
C GLY A 258 -10.76 4.54 -8.52
N THR A 259 -9.93 5.20 -9.32
CA THR A 259 -9.98 5.08 -10.77
C THR A 259 -9.32 3.77 -11.15
N ILE A 260 -10.06 2.92 -11.87
CA ILE A 260 -9.55 1.73 -12.53
C ILE A 260 -9.53 2.03 -14.02
N GLU A 261 -8.33 2.06 -14.57
CA GLU A 261 -8.09 2.18 -16.00
C GLU A 261 -7.62 0.83 -16.54
N TYR A 262 -7.81 0.63 -17.84
CA TYR A 262 -7.28 -0.53 -18.53
C TYR A 262 -6.83 -0.20 -19.95
N CYS A 263 -5.95 -1.05 -20.49
CA CYS A 263 -5.57 -1.04 -21.89
C CYS A 263 -5.44 -2.48 -22.41
N ASN A 264 -5.59 -2.64 -23.72
CA ASN A 264 -5.28 -3.91 -24.37
C ASN A 264 -3.77 -4.02 -24.60
N SER A 265 -3.20 -5.13 -24.17
CA SER A 265 -1.80 -5.54 -24.38
C SER A 265 -1.49 -5.49 -25.87
N GLY A 266 -0.64 -4.55 -26.28
CA GLY A 266 -0.21 -4.33 -27.67
C GLY A 266 -0.72 -3.03 -28.32
N ILE A 267 -1.68 -2.30 -27.71
CA ILE A 267 -2.14 -0.99 -28.20
C ILE A 267 -2.18 0.00 -27.03
N ILE A 268 -1.03 0.63 -26.77
CA ILE A 268 -0.82 1.62 -25.68
C ILE A 268 -1.74 2.85 -25.83
N SER A 269 -2.23 3.11 -27.05
CA SER A 269 -3.02 4.30 -27.40
C SER A 269 -4.48 4.28 -26.92
N SER A 270 -5.00 3.14 -26.47
CA SER A 270 -6.40 2.98 -26.04
C SER A 270 -6.49 2.74 -24.55
N ARG A 271 -6.28 3.81 -23.76
CA ARG A 271 -6.59 3.81 -22.33
C ARG A 271 -8.08 4.04 -22.18
N THR A 272 -8.75 3.14 -21.47
CA THR A 272 -10.17 3.28 -21.18
C THR A 272 -10.37 3.26 -19.67
N ILE A 273 -11.21 4.17 -19.17
CA ILE A 273 -11.61 4.19 -17.77
C ILE A 273 -12.70 3.12 -17.61
N LEU A 274 -12.41 2.06 -16.85
CA LEU A 274 -13.37 1.01 -16.53
C LEU A 274 -14.32 1.46 -15.42
N LEU A 275 -13.75 2.12 -14.41
CA LEU A 275 -14.46 2.55 -13.22
C LEU A 275 -13.78 3.81 -12.68
N SER A 276 -14.54 4.81 -12.28
CA SER A 276 -14.03 5.95 -11.53
C SER A 276 -15.01 6.25 -10.42
N VAL A 277 -14.79 5.66 -9.25
CA VAL A 277 -15.55 6.00 -8.04
C VAL A 277 -14.74 7.06 -7.32
N HIS A 278 -15.29 8.26 -7.15
CA HIS A 278 -14.60 9.35 -6.45
C HIS A 278 -14.16 8.89 -5.04
N HIS A 279 -12.88 9.04 -4.73
CA HIS A 279 -12.32 8.69 -3.43
C HIS A 279 -12.43 9.81 -2.41
N GLY A 280 -12.66 9.41 -1.15
CA GLY A 280 -12.80 10.28 0.02
C GLY A 280 -13.60 9.55 1.09
N ASN A 281 -13.25 9.73 2.37
CA ASN A 281 -14.00 9.13 3.47
C ASN A 281 -15.45 9.62 3.41
N PHE A 282 -16.41 8.70 3.56
CA PHE A 282 -17.79 9.11 3.79
C PHE A 282 -17.88 9.76 5.16
N VAL A 283 -18.42 10.98 5.18
CA VAL A 283 -18.61 11.77 6.38
C VAL A 283 -20.04 11.65 6.90
N GLY A 284 -20.99 11.42 6.00
CA GLY A 284 -22.36 11.17 6.38
C GLY A 284 -23.17 10.54 5.26
N VAL A 285 -24.24 9.88 5.67
CA VAL A 285 -25.28 9.33 4.79
C VAL A 285 -26.64 9.64 5.40
N GLY A 286 -27.63 9.97 4.58
CA GLY A 286 -29.00 10.24 5.02
C GLY A 286 -30.02 9.85 3.97
N GLY A 287 -31.14 9.30 4.44
CA GLY A 287 -32.31 9.05 3.59
C GLY A 287 -33.10 10.32 3.33
N LEU A 288 -33.67 10.43 2.14
CA LEU A 288 -34.58 11.50 1.76
C LEU A 288 -36.01 11.25 2.31
N PRO A 289 -36.94 12.24 2.24
CA PRO A 289 -38.29 12.09 2.75
C PRO A 289 -39.03 10.85 2.24
N LEU A 290 -40.05 10.43 3.00
CA LEU A 290 -40.91 9.28 2.68
C LEU A 290 -41.46 9.38 1.24
N GLY A 291 -41.34 8.28 0.48
CA GLY A 291 -41.73 8.20 -0.92
C GLY A 291 -40.59 8.43 -1.92
N THR A 292 -39.42 8.89 -1.45
CA THR A 292 -38.20 8.91 -2.27
C THR A 292 -37.35 7.68 -1.96
N ASP A 293 -37.13 6.82 -2.96
CA ASP A 293 -36.29 5.63 -2.87
C ASP A 293 -34.80 5.98 -3.05
N CYS A 294 -34.34 7.06 -2.42
CA CYS A 294 -32.97 7.53 -2.59
C CYS A 294 -32.34 7.96 -1.26
N ALA A 295 -31.03 7.75 -1.17
CA ALA A 295 -30.18 8.26 -0.12
C ALA A 295 -29.14 9.20 -0.70
N VAL A 296 -28.63 10.05 0.18
CA VAL A 296 -27.56 10.97 -0.10
C VAL A 296 -26.40 10.65 0.80
N SER A 297 -25.21 10.61 0.22
CA SER A 297 -23.95 10.51 0.93
C SER A 297 -23.13 11.77 0.67
N ILE A 298 -22.30 12.16 1.63
CA ILE A 298 -21.28 13.18 1.40
C ILE A 298 -19.91 12.69 1.83
N ARG A 299 -18.90 13.08 1.08
CA ARG A 299 -17.49 12.77 1.33
C ARG A 299 -16.76 13.95 1.95
N GLU A 300 -15.60 13.65 2.53
CA GLU A 300 -14.72 14.62 3.17
C GLU A 300 -14.28 15.76 2.25
N ASP A 301 -14.16 15.52 0.95
CA ASP A 301 -13.82 16.51 -0.07
C ASP A 301 -14.97 17.42 -0.50
N GLY A 302 -16.18 17.18 0.04
CA GLY A 302 -17.38 17.93 -0.31
C GLY A 302 -18.17 17.37 -1.49
N LEU A 303 -17.80 16.21 -2.04
CA LEU A 303 -18.63 15.55 -3.05
C LEU A 303 -19.86 14.92 -2.41
N LEU A 304 -21.02 15.47 -2.73
CA LEU A 304 -22.32 14.90 -2.44
C LEU A 304 -22.73 13.96 -3.57
N GLN A 305 -23.22 12.77 -3.24
CA GLN A 305 -23.67 11.76 -4.19
C GLN A 305 -25.09 11.29 -3.84
N VAL A 306 -25.91 11.07 -4.86
CA VAL A 306 -27.30 10.61 -4.74
C VAL A 306 -27.39 9.18 -5.29
N TRP A 307 -27.98 8.30 -4.49
CA TRP A 307 -28.07 6.86 -4.76
C TRP A 307 -29.51 6.39 -4.64
N LYS A 308 -29.89 5.47 -5.50
CA LYS A 308 -31.15 4.74 -5.36
C LYS A 308 -31.02 3.64 -4.31
N MET A 309 -31.95 3.55 -3.37
CA MET A 309 -31.87 2.63 -2.24
C MET A 309 -32.26 1.19 -2.60
N THR A 310 -33.10 0.97 -3.62
CA THR A 310 -33.47 -0.39 -4.03
C THR A 310 -32.30 -1.23 -4.53
N ASP A 311 -31.38 -0.62 -5.28
CA ASP A 311 -30.36 -1.33 -6.07
C ASP A 311 -28.96 -0.71 -5.98
N GLY A 312 -28.81 0.41 -5.25
CA GLY A 312 -27.54 1.11 -5.12
C GLY A 312 -27.11 1.88 -6.37
N THR A 313 -28.02 2.11 -7.33
CA THR A 313 -27.69 2.84 -8.57
C THR A 313 -27.27 4.27 -8.26
N PHE A 314 -26.14 4.70 -8.84
CA PHE A 314 -25.69 6.09 -8.82
C PHE A 314 -26.58 6.95 -9.70
N LEU A 315 -27.11 8.06 -9.16
CA LEU A 315 -28.01 8.96 -9.90
C LEU A 315 -27.35 10.27 -10.29
N ALA A 316 -26.64 10.89 -9.34
CA ALA A 316 -26.01 12.19 -9.56
C ALA A 316 -24.93 12.48 -8.50
N GLU A 317 -24.12 13.47 -8.81
CA GLU A 317 -23.18 14.06 -7.88
C GLU A 317 -23.24 15.60 -7.92
N PHE A 318 -22.80 16.22 -6.83
CA PHE A 318 -22.73 17.65 -6.69
C PHE A 318 -21.60 18.02 -5.73
N ASN A 319 -20.66 18.84 -6.18
CA ASN A 319 -19.56 19.30 -5.35
C ASN A 319 -19.95 20.60 -4.63
N ILE A 320 -19.95 20.59 -3.29
CA ILE A 320 -20.28 21.78 -2.50
C ILE A 320 -19.19 22.85 -2.50
N GLY A 321 -17.99 22.53 -3.01
CA GLY A 321 -16.85 23.43 -3.16
C GLY A 321 -16.02 23.64 -1.89
N GLU A 322 -16.29 22.88 -0.83
CA GLU A 322 -15.54 22.91 0.44
C GLU A 322 -15.52 21.54 1.11
N PRO A 323 -14.48 21.23 1.93
CA PRO A 323 -14.44 19.99 2.70
C PRO A 323 -15.63 19.87 3.66
N ALA A 324 -16.30 18.73 3.64
CA ALA A 324 -17.46 18.45 4.50
C ALA A 324 -17.05 17.73 5.80
N GLU A 325 -17.84 17.94 6.86
CA GLU A 325 -17.65 17.40 8.21
C GLU A 325 -18.93 16.76 8.78
N SER A 326 -20.11 17.13 8.26
CA SER A 326 -21.37 16.50 8.66
C SER A 326 -22.43 16.58 7.56
N LEU A 327 -23.44 15.70 7.63
CA LEU A 327 -24.59 15.67 6.73
C LEU A 327 -25.88 15.48 7.53
N ALA A 328 -26.92 16.23 7.20
CA ALA A 328 -28.28 15.95 7.64
C ALA A 328 -29.26 16.08 6.47
N CYS A 329 -30.16 15.13 6.32
CA CYS A 329 -31.22 15.17 5.31
C CYS A 329 -32.53 15.60 5.96
N SER A 330 -33.25 16.51 5.30
CA SER A 330 -34.59 16.89 5.76
C SER A 330 -35.55 15.71 5.58
N ARG A 331 -36.39 15.47 6.60
CA ARG A 331 -37.44 14.44 6.55
C ARG A 331 -38.73 14.94 5.90
N ILE A 332 -38.89 16.25 5.75
CA ILE A 332 -40.12 16.90 5.30
C ILE A 332 -40.00 17.46 3.87
N ALA A 333 -38.80 17.78 3.41
CA ALA A 333 -38.57 18.37 2.10
C ALA A 333 -37.33 17.74 1.44
N GLN A 334 -37.31 17.71 0.11
CA GLN A 334 -36.23 17.09 -0.67
C GLN A 334 -35.00 18.00 -0.75
N TYR A 335 -34.28 18.12 0.37
CA TYR A 335 -32.99 18.79 0.43
C TYR A 335 -32.13 18.20 1.55
N ALA A 336 -30.82 18.42 1.44
CA ALA A 336 -29.85 18.04 2.46
C ALA A 336 -29.04 19.26 2.91
N VAL A 337 -28.42 19.16 4.08
CA VAL A 337 -27.53 20.18 4.64
C VAL A 337 -26.19 19.53 4.91
N ALA A 338 -25.15 20.10 4.33
CA ALA A 338 -23.77 19.73 4.60
C ALA A 338 -23.13 20.77 5.52
N GLY A 339 -22.51 20.31 6.60
CA GLY A 339 -21.67 21.13 7.46
C GLY A 339 -20.23 21.06 6.96
N THR A 340 -19.57 22.20 6.78
CA THR A 340 -18.19 22.25 6.24
C THR A 340 -17.15 22.37 7.34
N LYS A 341 -15.91 21.94 7.05
CA LYS A 341 -14.75 22.14 7.94
C LYS A 341 -14.48 23.61 8.23
N THR A 342 -14.92 24.52 7.35
CA THR A 342 -14.72 25.95 7.56
C THR A 342 -15.74 26.56 8.52
N GLY A 343 -16.81 25.85 8.89
CA GLY A 343 -17.89 26.36 9.74
C GLY A 343 -19.09 26.92 8.98
N SER A 344 -19.25 26.55 7.71
CA SER A 344 -20.39 26.93 6.88
C SER A 344 -21.42 25.80 6.81
N LEU A 345 -22.67 26.15 6.58
CA LEU A 345 -23.75 25.25 6.17
C LEU A 345 -24.01 25.43 4.69
N CYS A 346 -24.03 24.34 3.94
CA CYS A 346 -24.44 24.33 2.54
C CYS A 346 -25.80 23.61 2.45
N PHE A 347 -26.84 24.33 2.02
CA PHE A 347 -28.17 23.75 1.79
C PHE A 347 -28.27 23.33 0.33
N ILE A 348 -28.50 22.05 0.06
CA ILE A 348 -28.51 21.45 -1.27
C ILE A 348 -29.93 20.99 -1.62
N ASP A 349 -30.50 21.58 -2.66
CA ASP A 349 -31.78 21.18 -3.25
C ASP A 349 -31.65 19.86 -3.98
N LEU A 350 -32.56 18.93 -3.67
CA LEU A 350 -32.64 17.58 -4.21
C LEU A 350 -34.03 17.29 -4.80
N THR A 351 -34.84 18.32 -5.05
CA THR A 351 -36.13 18.19 -5.76
C THR A 351 -35.98 17.56 -7.13
N THR A 352 -34.87 17.88 -7.82
CA THR A 352 -34.44 17.21 -9.05
C THR A 352 -33.21 16.36 -8.74
N LEU A 353 -33.42 15.09 -8.38
CA LEU A 353 -32.36 14.18 -7.92
C LEU A 353 -31.16 14.04 -8.89
N GLN A 354 -31.42 14.17 -10.19
CA GLN A 354 -30.40 14.08 -11.25
C GLN A 354 -29.54 15.35 -11.37
N LYS A 355 -29.98 16.46 -10.79
CA LYS A 355 -29.30 17.76 -10.88
C LYS A 355 -29.38 18.50 -9.54
N PRO A 356 -28.68 18.01 -8.51
CA PRO A 356 -28.61 18.71 -7.23
C PRO A 356 -28.03 20.11 -7.42
N ARG A 357 -28.45 21.07 -6.58
CA ARG A 357 -27.95 22.45 -6.65
C ARG A 357 -27.86 23.07 -5.27
N LEU A 358 -26.90 23.98 -5.09
CA LEU A 358 -26.81 24.79 -3.88
C LEU A 358 -27.97 25.80 -3.84
N ILE A 359 -28.73 25.79 -2.75
CA ILE A 359 -29.77 26.78 -2.45
C ILE A 359 -29.12 28.02 -1.85
N THR A 360 -28.40 27.82 -0.74
CA THR A 360 -27.73 28.90 -0.01
C THR A 360 -26.59 28.33 0.83
N LYS A 361 -25.71 29.25 1.24
CA LYS A 361 -24.61 28.97 2.15
C LYS A 361 -24.67 29.94 3.33
N LEU A 362 -24.65 29.39 4.54
CA LEU A 362 -24.74 30.17 5.78
C LEU A 362 -23.49 29.96 6.63
N LYS A 363 -22.74 31.02 6.90
CA LYS A 363 -21.54 30.96 7.76
C LYS A 363 -21.94 31.19 9.21
N LEU A 364 -21.85 30.16 10.05
CA LEU A 364 -22.22 30.25 11.47
C LEU A 364 -21.01 30.17 12.41
N PHE A 365 -20.00 29.37 12.04
CA PHE A 365 -18.81 29.14 12.86
C PHE A 365 -17.54 29.47 12.10
N ARG A 366 -16.44 29.65 12.83
CA ARG A 366 -15.07 29.63 12.27
C ARG A 366 -14.41 28.25 12.36
N GLN A 367 -15.05 27.31 13.06
CA GLN A 367 -14.60 25.94 13.29
C GLN A 367 -15.53 24.94 12.56
N PRO A 368 -15.12 23.67 12.36
CA PRO A 368 -15.91 22.67 11.65
C PRO A 368 -17.32 22.49 12.24
N VAL A 369 -18.32 22.35 11.36
CA VAL A 369 -19.68 21.98 11.78
C VAL A 369 -19.79 20.47 11.88
N GLN A 370 -19.75 19.93 13.10
CA GLN A 370 -19.70 18.49 13.33
C GLN A 370 -21.07 17.84 13.53
N HIS A 371 -22.05 18.62 13.99
CA HIS A 371 -23.38 18.07 14.27
C HIS A 371 -24.47 18.90 13.61
N LEU A 372 -25.31 18.19 12.86
CA LEU A 372 -26.51 18.70 12.22
C LEU A 372 -27.66 17.78 12.60
N LEU A 373 -28.70 18.33 13.22
CA LEU A 373 -29.83 17.54 13.67
C LEU A 373 -31.15 18.27 13.40
N PHE A 374 -32.03 17.63 12.63
CA PHE A 374 -33.40 18.07 12.48
C PHE A 374 -34.24 17.68 13.69
N ASN A 375 -35.19 18.53 14.09
CA ASN A 375 -36.17 18.16 15.10
C ASN A 375 -37.13 17.09 14.54
N GLY A 376 -37.22 15.93 15.20
CA GLY A 376 -37.79 14.69 14.64
C GLY A 376 -39.21 14.80 14.07
N ASP A 377 -40.14 15.42 14.81
CA ASP A 377 -41.57 15.33 14.46
C ASP A 377 -42.02 16.33 13.40
N THR A 378 -41.37 17.50 13.33
CA THR A 378 -41.80 18.57 12.40
C THR A 378 -40.76 18.93 11.36
N GLY A 379 -39.49 18.56 11.55
CA GLY A 379 -38.40 18.84 10.60
C GLY A 379 -38.16 20.32 10.29
N ASN A 380 -38.82 21.24 11.01
CA ASN A 380 -38.81 22.67 10.76
C ASN A 380 -37.68 23.41 11.49
N ILE A 381 -36.96 22.73 12.37
CA ILE A 381 -35.84 23.29 13.13
C ILE A 381 -34.61 22.43 12.91
N LEU A 382 -33.50 23.09 12.59
CA LEU A 382 -32.18 22.49 12.47
C LEU A 382 -31.29 22.99 13.61
N PHE A 383 -30.82 22.06 14.43
CA PHE A 383 -29.79 22.30 15.43
C PHE A 383 -28.42 22.10 14.79
N VAL A 384 -27.54 23.07 15.02
CA VAL A 384 -26.21 23.13 14.41
C VAL A 384 -25.17 23.32 15.51
N ALA A 385 -24.24 22.38 15.64
CA ALA A 385 -23.17 22.49 16.62
C ALA A 385 -21.78 22.30 15.99
N SER A 386 -20.81 22.96 16.61
CA SER A 386 -19.38 22.84 16.37
C SER A 386 -18.71 22.37 17.67
N ASN A 387 -17.38 22.19 17.68
CA ASN A 387 -16.60 21.96 18.91
C ASN A 387 -16.60 23.14 19.89
N VAL A 388 -17.28 24.23 19.54
CA VAL A 388 -17.48 25.41 20.39
C VAL A 388 -18.66 25.17 21.34
N SER A 389 -18.63 25.82 22.48
CA SER A 389 -19.72 25.94 23.47
C SER A 389 -20.98 26.66 22.94
N SER A 390 -21.38 26.47 21.68
CA SER A 390 -22.56 27.11 21.12
C SER A 390 -23.30 26.21 20.14
N VAL A 391 -24.62 26.13 20.31
CA VAL A 391 -25.54 25.43 19.42
C VAL A 391 -26.46 26.46 18.78
N PHE A 392 -26.40 26.61 17.46
CA PHE A 392 -27.33 27.47 16.73
C PHE A 392 -28.63 26.73 16.43
N ILE A 393 -29.72 27.47 16.47
CA ILE A 393 -31.07 27.01 16.11
C ILE A 393 -31.44 27.75 14.82
N VAL A 394 -31.67 26.99 13.76
CA VAL A 394 -31.96 27.50 12.43
C VAL A 394 -33.36 27.07 12.02
N ASP A 395 -34.15 27.98 11.45
CA ASP A 395 -35.42 27.63 10.80
C ASP A 395 -35.09 26.80 9.57
N ALA A 396 -35.58 25.57 9.50
CA ALA A 396 -35.22 24.67 8.42
C ALA A 396 -36.11 24.85 7.17
N ARG A 397 -37.07 25.78 7.17
CA ARG A 397 -37.96 25.98 6.03
C ARG A 397 -37.31 26.87 4.98
N ALA A 398 -37.34 26.43 3.73
CA ALA A 398 -36.87 27.25 2.59
C ALA A 398 -37.65 28.58 2.48
N THR A 399 -38.93 28.61 2.86
CA THR A 399 -39.76 29.83 2.89
C THR A 399 -39.29 30.87 3.92
N ALA A 400 -38.56 30.43 4.95
CA ALA A 400 -37.94 31.30 5.95
C ALA A 400 -36.47 31.62 5.61
N ASN A 401 -36.00 31.30 4.40
CA ASN A 401 -34.63 31.50 3.93
C ASN A 401 -33.55 30.91 4.87
N PHE A 402 -33.90 29.84 5.59
CA PHE A 402 -33.03 29.22 6.59
C PHE A 402 -32.49 30.19 7.66
N SER A 403 -33.35 31.11 8.12
CA SER A 403 -32.96 32.14 9.09
C SER A 403 -32.51 31.56 10.42
N VAL A 404 -31.47 32.15 11.02
CA VAL A 404 -31.03 31.82 12.39
C VAL A 404 -32.06 32.34 13.39
N LEU A 405 -32.67 31.44 14.15
CA LEU A 405 -33.67 31.77 15.18
C LEU A 405 -33.01 32.18 16.50
N GLY A 406 -31.82 31.65 16.79
CA GLY A 406 -31.06 31.96 17.99
C GLY A 406 -29.90 31.01 18.20
N TYR A 407 -29.25 31.11 19.36
CA TYR A 407 -28.20 30.18 19.78
C TYR A 407 -28.28 29.92 21.28
N LEU A 408 -27.82 28.73 21.69
CA LEU A 408 -27.59 28.35 23.07
C LEU A 408 -26.09 28.41 23.32
N SER A 409 -25.66 28.99 24.44
CA SER A 409 -24.26 28.93 24.88
C SER A 409 -24.15 27.91 26.01
N LEU A 410 -23.23 26.95 25.86
CA LEU A 410 -22.93 25.91 26.82
C LEU A 410 -21.71 26.33 27.64
N SER A 411 -21.93 26.97 28.79
CA SER A 411 -20.84 27.43 29.69
C SER A 411 -19.97 26.29 30.20
#